data_AF-A0A7X2IVN5-F1
#
_entry.id   AF-A0A7X2IVN5-F1
#
_cell.length_a   1.000
_cell.length_b   1.000
_cell.length_c   1.000
_cell.angle_alpha   90.00
_cell.angle_beta   90.00
_cell.angle_gamma   90.00
#
_symmetry.space_group_name_H-M   'P 1'
#
loop_
_entity.id
_entity.type
_entity.pdbx_description
1 polymer ?
#
loop_
_entity_poly.entity_id
_entity_poly.type
_entity_poly.pdbx_seq_one_letter_code
_entity_poly.pdbx_strand_id
1 'polypeptide(L)'
;MIDKISPSLMSPVGKMESLSKVQTNNVSFSELLKQSLNEVNKAQGASDSMTEALASGRKVELHDVMIAAEKASVMMLTTIEIRNKAVEAYQEISRMQM
;
A
#
# COMPACT_ATOMS: atom_id res chain seq x y z
N MET A 1 -60.76 -4.48 36.55
CA MET A 1 -59.62 -3.57 36.78
C MET A 1 -58.38 -4.29 36.27
N ILE A 2 -57.79 -3.75 35.21
CA ILE A 2 -56.67 -4.30 34.44
C ILE A 2 -55.36 -3.73 35.01
N ASP A 3 -54.26 -4.46 34.85
CA ASP A 3 -52.85 -4.05 35.06
C ASP A 3 -52.41 -4.09 36.54
N LYS A 4 -51.36 -4.81 36.95
CA LYS A 4 -49.97 -4.64 36.49
C LYS A 4 -49.16 -5.92 36.76
N ILE A 5 -48.78 -6.61 35.68
CA ILE A 5 -47.61 -7.49 35.69
C ILE A 5 -46.40 -6.56 35.84
N SER A 6 -45.63 -6.72 36.92
CA SER A 6 -44.38 -5.99 37.11
C SER A 6 -43.21 -6.89 36.72
N PRO A 7 -42.71 -6.82 35.46
CA PRO A 7 -41.41 -7.40 35.14
C PRO A 7 -40.35 -6.51 35.77
N SER A 8 -39.59 -7.11 36.69
CA SER A 8 -38.45 -6.51 37.35
C SER A 8 -37.44 -5.99 36.32
N LEU A 9 -37.23 -4.69 36.44
CA LEU A 9 -36.26 -3.78 35.85
C LEU A 9 -34.95 -4.44 35.35
N MET A 10 -34.79 -4.26 34.05
CA MET A 10 -33.56 -4.32 33.26
C MET A 10 -32.36 -3.73 34.02
N SER A 11 -31.31 -4.53 34.18
CA SER A 11 -30.01 -4.14 34.74
C SER A 11 -29.40 -2.95 34.00
N PRO A 12 -28.63 -2.09 34.70
CA PRO A 12 -28.16 -0.83 34.19
C PRO A 12 -27.23 -0.99 32.98
N VAL A 13 -27.45 -0.12 31.99
CA VAL A 13 -26.52 0.26 30.93
C VAL A 13 -25.13 0.46 31.52
N GLY A 14 -24.29 -0.57 31.38
CA GLY A 14 -22.92 -0.61 31.84
C GLY A 14 -22.02 -0.96 30.68
N LYS A 15 -21.23 0.01 30.24
CA LYS A 15 -20.11 -0.11 29.29
C LYS A 15 -20.45 -0.57 27.87
N MET A 16 -20.91 0.40 27.08
CA MET A 16 -20.45 0.52 25.70
C MET A 16 -18.96 0.95 25.73
N GLU A 17 -18.06 0.05 26.13
CA GLU A 17 -16.63 0.24 25.94
C GLU A 17 -16.28 -0.14 24.50
N SER A 18 -16.21 0.90 23.67
CA SER A 18 -15.21 1.06 22.60
C SER A 18 -14.81 -0.23 21.88
N LEU A 19 -15.71 -0.77 21.06
CA LEU A 19 -15.27 -1.69 20.01
C LEU A 19 -14.79 -0.87 18.82
N SER A 20 -13.47 -0.91 18.67
CA SER A 20 -12.74 -0.65 17.44
C SER A 20 -12.69 0.81 17.02
N LYS A 21 -11.78 1.53 17.68
CA LYS A 21 -10.95 2.53 17.00
C LYS A 21 -10.38 1.85 15.75
N VAL A 22 -11.03 2.03 14.60
CA VAL A 22 -10.43 1.72 13.31
C VAL A 22 -9.15 2.52 13.30
N GLN A 23 -8.02 1.85 13.50
CA GLN A 23 -6.71 2.42 13.21
C GLN A 23 -6.71 2.64 11.71
N THR A 24 -7.22 3.81 11.31
CA THR A 24 -6.80 4.44 10.08
C THR A 24 -5.32 4.70 10.29
N ASN A 25 -4.51 3.69 9.96
CA ASN A 25 -3.13 3.92 9.59
C ASN A 25 -3.24 4.87 8.40
N ASN A 26 -3.25 6.18 8.70
CA ASN A 26 -3.15 7.26 7.74
C ASN A 26 -1.71 7.20 7.22
N VAL A 27 -1.38 6.12 6.50
CA VAL A 27 -0.16 6.07 5.72
C VAL A 27 -0.34 7.14 4.68
N SER A 28 0.43 8.22 4.81
CA SER A 28 0.32 9.33 3.87
C SER A 28 0.66 8.81 2.47
N PHE A 29 -0.03 9.29 1.44
CA PHE A 29 0.33 8.96 0.05
C PHE A 29 1.82 9.25 -0.23
N SER A 30 2.38 10.29 0.41
CA SER A 30 3.80 10.60 0.35
C SER A 30 4.70 9.50 0.94
N GLU A 31 4.29 8.84 2.02
CA GLU A 31 5.03 7.70 2.58
C GLU A 31 4.95 6.47 1.68
N LEU A 32 3.77 6.17 1.12
CA LEU A 32 3.62 5.09 0.15
C LEU A 32 4.48 5.33 -1.09
N LEU A 33 4.43 6.54 -1.66
CA LEU A 33 5.25 6.90 -2.82
C LEU A 33 6.74 6.81 -2.51
N LYS A 34 7.17 7.30 -1.34
CA LYS A 34 8.56 7.20 -0.89
C LYS A 34 9.00 5.75 -0.70
N GLN A 35 8.12 4.89 -0.19
CA GLN A 35 8.40 3.47 -0.01
C GLN A 35 8.49 2.75 -1.36
N SER A 36 7.56 2.99 -2.28
CA SER A 36 7.60 2.41 -3.63
C SER A 36 8.84 2.83 -4.40
N LEU A 37 9.25 4.11 -4.31
CA LEU A 37 10.51 4.57 -4.92
C LEU A 37 11.74 3.87 -4.32
N ASN A 38 11.73 3.60 -3.01
CA ASN A 38 12.80 2.88 -2.35
C ASN A 38 12.83 1.40 -2.77
N GLU A 39 11.67 0.78 -2.96
CA GLU A 39 11.54 -0.59 -3.49
C GLU A 39 12.06 -0.70 -4.92
N VAL A 40 11.75 0.28 -5.80
CA VAL A 40 12.30 0.33 -7.16
C VAL A 40 13.82 0.45 -7.15
N ASN A 41 14.38 1.32 -6.30
CA ASN A 41 15.83 1.47 -6.17
C ASN A 41 16.50 0.16 -5.69
N LYS A 42 15.90 -0.53 -4.72
CA LYS A 42 16.36 -1.84 -4.26
C LYS A 42 16.28 -2.90 -5.37
N ALA A 43 15.20 -2.91 -6.15
CA ALA A 43 15.03 -3.84 -7.25
C ALA A 43 16.08 -3.62 -8.36
N GLN A 44 16.40 -2.37 -8.69
CA GLN A 44 17.48 -2.04 -9.62
C GLN A 44 18.84 -2.51 -9.09
N GLY A 45 19.20 -2.19 -7.85
CA GLY A 45 20.47 -2.63 -7.28
C GLY A 45 20.62 -4.16 -7.19
N ALA A 46 19.53 -4.87 -6.93
CA ALA A 46 19.51 -6.33 -6.98
C ALA A 46 19.71 -6.88 -8.40
N SER A 47 19.09 -6.25 -9.40
CA SER A 47 19.27 -6.59 -10.82
C SER A 47 20.71 -6.38 -11.28
N ASP A 48 21.34 -5.27 -10.89
CA ASP A 48 22.72 -4.96 -11.22
C ASP A 48 23.68 -5.97 -10.59
N SER A 49 23.45 -6.31 -9.32
CA SER A 49 24.23 -7.34 -8.62
C SER A 49 24.08 -8.73 -9.26
N MET A 50 22.88 -9.10 -9.69
CA MET A 50 22.64 -10.37 -10.40
C MET A 50 23.29 -10.37 -11.79
N THR A 51 23.27 -9.24 -12.49
CA THR A 51 23.93 -9.07 -13.79
C THR A 51 25.44 -9.21 -13.66
N GLU A 52 26.03 -8.57 -12.65
CA GLU A 52 27.46 -8.68 -12.35
C GLU A 52 27.84 -10.11 -11.91
N ALA A 53 26.98 -10.76 -11.10
CA ALA A 53 27.17 -12.14 -10.70
C ALA A 53 27.15 -13.10 -11.91
N LEU A 54 26.21 -12.92 -12.83
CA LEU A 54 26.13 -13.68 -14.09
C LEU A 54 27.37 -13.45 -14.96
N ALA A 55 27.77 -12.19 -15.17
CA ALA A 55 28.95 -11.84 -15.96
C ALA A 55 30.25 -12.39 -15.35
N SER A 56 30.31 -12.49 -14.01
CA SER A 56 31.44 -13.08 -13.28
C SER A 56 31.47 -14.62 -13.27
N GLY A 57 30.50 -15.29 -13.91
CA GLY A 57 30.43 -16.76 -13.99
C GLY A 57 29.96 -17.44 -12.69
N ARG A 58 29.35 -16.69 -11.76
CA ARG A 58 28.67 -17.28 -10.59
C ARG A 58 27.39 -17.98 -11.06
N LYS A 59 26.97 -19.04 -10.34
CA LYS A 59 25.73 -19.80 -10.63
C LYS A 59 24.50 -18.92 -10.44
N VAL A 60 24.18 -18.11 -11.45
CA VAL A 60 22.91 -17.43 -11.60
C VAL A 60 22.28 -18.07 -12.84
N GLU A 61 21.11 -18.65 -12.67
CA GLU A 61 20.41 -19.27 -13.78
C GLU A 61 19.90 -18.17 -14.72
N LEU A 62 20.17 -18.29 -16.02
CA LEU A 62 19.82 -17.27 -17.02
C LEU A 62 18.33 -16.89 -16.97
N HIS A 63 17.46 -17.86 -16.67
CA HIS A 63 16.02 -17.63 -16.57
C HIS A 63 15.63 -16.71 -15.40
N ASP A 64 16.34 -16.78 -14.27
CA ASP A 64 16.08 -15.90 -13.12
C ASP A 64 16.41 -14.44 -13.45
N VAL A 65 17.48 -14.21 -14.22
CA VAL A 65 17.85 -12.87 -14.70
C VAL A 65 16.81 -12.32 -15.67
N MET A 66 16.32 -13.16 -16.59
CA MET A 66 15.25 -12.76 -17.51
C MET A 66 13.94 -12.45 -16.78
N ILE A 67 13.54 -13.26 -15.80
CA ILE A 67 12.35 -13.01 -14.99
C ILE A 67 12.51 -11.72 -14.17
N ALA A 68 13.68 -11.50 -13.56
CA ALA A 68 13.95 -10.30 -12.81
C ALA A 68 13.89 -9.04 -13.69
N ALA A 69 14.46 -9.10 -14.90
CA ALA A 69 14.42 -8.01 -15.87
C ALA A 69 12.99 -7.69 -16.33
N GLU A 70 12.19 -8.71 -16.65
CA GLU A 70 10.78 -8.52 -17.04
C GLU A 70 9.97 -7.92 -15.88
N LYS A 71 10.16 -8.42 -14.66
CA LYS A 71 9.52 -7.88 -13.47
C LYS A 71 9.89 -6.41 -13.24
N ALA A 72 11.16 -6.06 -13.41
CA ALA A 72 11.62 -4.68 -13.30
C ALA A 72 10.96 -3.77 -14.37
N SER A 73 10.86 -4.24 -15.61
CA SER A 73 10.18 -3.53 -16.69
C SER A 73 8.71 -3.22 -16.37
N VAL A 74 7.95 -4.23 -15.92
CA VAL A 74 6.54 -4.07 -15.55
C VAL A 74 6.37 -3.13 -14.36
N MET A 75 7.23 -3.23 -13.34
CA MET A 75 7.22 -2.32 -12.18
C MET A 75 7.53 -0.87 -12.59
N MET A 76 8.45 -0.66 -13.53
CA MET A 76 8.78 0.67 -14.06
C MET A 76 7.58 1.28 -14.77
N LEU A 77 6.91 0.54 -15.66
CA LEU A 77 5.69 0.99 -16.34
C LEU A 77 4.60 1.37 -15.34
N THR A 78 4.39 0.52 -14.33
CA THR A 78 3.42 0.77 -13.25
C THR A 78 3.74 2.06 -12.49
N THR A 79 5.03 2.31 -12.20
CA THR A 79 5.48 3.53 -11.52
C THR A 79 5.19 4.78 -12.34
N ILE A 80 5.37 4.72 -13.66
CA ILE A 80 5.04 5.83 -14.57
C ILE A 80 3.54 6.12 -14.54
N GLU A 81 2.69 5.09 -14.56
CA GLU A 81 1.24 5.26 -14.47
C GLU A 81 0.81 5.88 -13.13
N ILE A 82 1.39 5.42 -12.01
CA ILE A 82 1.14 6.02 -10.69
C ILE A 82 1.56 7.49 -10.67
N ARG A 83 2.73 7.82 -11.25
CA ARG A 83 3.20 9.21 -11.38
C ARG A 83 2.20 10.05 -12.18
N ASN A 84 1.72 9.56 -13.31
CA ASN A 84 0.77 10.27 -14.15
C ASN A 84 -0.54 10.53 -13.39
N LYS A 85 -1.09 9.51 -12.70
CA LYS A 85 -2.31 9.63 -11.90
C LYS A 85 -2.15 10.59 -10.72
N ALA A 86 -0.98 10.62 -10.09
CA ALA A 86 -0.70 11.59 -9.02
C ALA A 86 -0.68 13.03 -9.54
N VAL A 87 -0.11 13.27 -10.72
CA VAL A 87 -0.11 14.60 -11.37
C VAL A 87 -1.52 14.99 -11.79
N GLU A 88 -2.29 14.09 -12.39
CA GLU A 88 -3.70 14.31 -12.73
C GLU A 88 -4.52 14.69 -11.50
N ALA A 89 -4.37 13.95 -10.40
CA ALA A 89 -5.08 14.22 -9.14
C ALA A 89 -4.73 15.61 -8.57
N TYR A 90 -3.45 16.01 -8.64
CA TYR A 90 -3.04 17.36 -8.25
C TYR A 90 -3.69 18.43 -9.12
N GLN A 91 -3.68 18.24 -10.44
CA GLN A 91 -4.31 19.16 -11.38
C GLN A 91 -5.82 19.28 -11.15
N GLU A 92 -6.50 18.17 -10.84
CA GLU A 92 -7.94 18.16 -10.57
C GLU A 92 -8.30 18.94 -9.30
N ILE A 93 -7.56 18.73 -8.21
CA ILE A 93 -7.74 19.51 -6.96
C ILE A 93 -7.51 21.01 -7.23
N SER A 94 -6.51 21.36 -8.04
CA SER A 94 -6.25 22.75 -8.42
C SER A 94 -7.38 23.36 -9.25
N ARG A 95 -8.06 22.57 -10.09
CA ARG A 95 -9.22 23.04 -10.87
C ARG A 95 -10.48 23.23 -10.01
N MET A 96 -10.66 22.42 -8.97
CA MET A 96 -11.80 22.53 -8.05
C MET A 96 -11.75 23.79 -7.15
N GLN A 97 -10.56 24.37 -6.93
CA GLN A 97 -10.37 25.52 -6.04
C GLN A 97 -10.40 26.88 -6.77
N MET A 98 -10.39 26.91 -8.10
CA MET A 98 -10.49 28.13 -8.91
C MET A 98 -11.94 28.45 -9.25
#